data_AF-A0A2D8V9Y3-F1
#
_entry.id   AF-A0A2D8V9Y3-F1
#
_cell.length_a   1.000
_cell.length_b   1.000
_cell.length_c   1.000
_cell.angle_alpha   90.00
_cell.angle_beta   90.00
_cell.angle_gamma   90.00
#
_symmetry.space_group_name_H-M   'P 1'
#
loop_
_entity.id
_entity.type
_entity.pdbx_description
1 polymer ?
#
loop_
_entity_poly.entity_id
_entity_poly.type
_entity_poly.pdbx_seq_one_letter_code
_entity_poly.pdbx_strand_id
1 'polypeptide(L)'
;MFKKFFRDHPIHKKIVPLFDEFFFFNPMNYYFSWLMICVGVYLNLFLSQLNPQFLFSFNFGYLLLFLGLSMILSSFYIFNKIYDVNERDENFKHIETKYSFEKFELLIKILIFVGLLLLLFVSIINTIVGVLLIICFGICKKYFKNKLIYYFIESCLLFFSGWFYTKKIITSRFFSLYDIIFLLPYFLFYLSLYMSKINLDNYSNKNFKIKKFDWKVLCTIILVSVSFYLGFINNDPLISIISITSIGFNFYSFFRFYKKDMVRSLIYPLALFNIFLMTIFPYLFIFHFILFYISKYYHWHRFELHYPTFLVDSE
;
A
#
# COMPACT_ATOMS: atom_id res chain seq x y z
N MET A 1 -7.65 -16.66 32.05
CA MET A 1 -6.82 -15.71 32.83
C MET A 1 -5.64 -15.15 32.04
N PHE A 2 -4.60 -15.92 31.70
CA PHE A 2 -3.31 -15.42 31.16
C PHE A 2 -3.37 -14.31 30.09
N LYS A 3 -4.26 -14.39 29.08
CA LYS A 3 -4.41 -13.33 28.07
C LYS A 3 -4.69 -11.93 28.65
N LYS A 4 -5.49 -11.82 29.72
CA LYS A 4 -5.74 -10.53 30.42
C LYS A 4 -4.51 -10.08 31.20
N PHE A 5 -3.86 -10.99 31.93
CA PHE A 5 -2.65 -10.67 32.69
C PHE A 5 -1.55 -10.02 31.83
N PHE A 6 -1.26 -10.60 30.66
CA PHE A 6 -0.31 -9.99 29.71
C PHE A 6 -0.85 -8.68 29.10
N ARG A 7 -2.12 -8.64 28.66
CA ARG A 7 -2.69 -7.46 28.00
C ARG A 7 -2.71 -6.23 28.91
N ASP A 8 -3.11 -6.41 30.16
CA ASP A 8 -3.44 -5.33 31.10
C ASP A 8 -2.24 -4.89 31.96
N HIS A 9 -1.07 -5.55 31.83
CA HIS A 9 0.14 -5.29 32.60
C HIS A 9 0.65 -3.83 32.41
N PRO A 10 1.01 -3.10 33.47
CA PRO A 10 1.21 -1.64 33.43
C PRO A 10 2.34 -1.15 32.51
N ILE A 11 3.27 -2.02 32.12
CA ILE A 11 4.30 -1.69 31.12
C ILE A 11 3.66 -1.34 29.75
N HIS A 12 2.62 -2.07 29.31
CA HIS A 12 1.96 -1.80 28.03
C HIS A 12 1.29 -0.42 28.03
N LYS A 13 0.72 0.01 29.16
CA LYS A 13 0.15 1.35 29.33
C LYS A 13 1.19 2.49 29.23
N LYS A 14 2.48 2.19 29.41
CA LYS A 14 3.59 3.15 29.16
C LYS A 14 4.11 3.10 27.73
N ILE A 15 4.18 1.91 27.11
CA ILE A 15 4.72 1.73 25.76
C ILE A 15 3.72 2.17 24.68
N VAL A 16 2.46 1.77 24.78
CA VAL A 16 1.44 2.00 23.73
C VAL A 16 1.27 3.48 23.36
N PRO A 17 1.26 4.46 24.28
CA PRO A 17 1.16 5.88 23.93
C PRO A 17 2.33 6.46 23.11
N LEU A 18 3.47 5.76 23.04
CA LEU A 18 4.60 6.10 22.16
C LEU A 18 4.31 5.70 20.70
N PHE A 19 3.52 4.63 20.50
CA PHE A 19 3.11 4.19 19.17
C PHE A 19 1.97 5.04 18.58
N ASP A 20 1.23 5.83 19.39
CA ASP A 20 0.20 6.76 18.90
C ASP A 20 0.73 7.63 17.74
N GLU A 21 1.94 8.19 17.90
CA GLU A 21 2.58 9.04 16.89
C GLU A 21 3.00 8.25 15.65
N PHE A 22 3.46 7.00 15.82
CA PHE A 22 3.80 6.12 14.70
C PHE A 22 2.56 5.71 13.88
N PHE A 23 1.42 5.44 14.53
CA PHE A 23 0.18 5.10 13.84
C PHE A 23 -0.53 6.29 13.21
N PHE A 24 -0.13 7.53 13.54
CA PHE A 24 -0.58 8.73 12.84
C PHE A 24 -0.14 8.75 11.37
N PHE A 25 1.07 8.26 11.06
CA PHE A 25 1.59 8.11 9.69
C PHE A 25 0.81 7.09 8.82
N ASN A 26 -0.10 6.33 9.44
CA ASN A 26 -0.89 5.25 8.81
C ASN A 26 -0.03 4.18 8.10
N PRO A 27 0.89 3.50 8.81
CA PRO A 27 1.89 2.61 8.22
C PRO A 27 1.30 1.37 7.52
N MET A 28 0.04 1.02 7.78
CA MET A 28 -0.65 -0.06 7.07
C MET A 28 -0.89 0.23 5.58
N ASN A 29 -0.87 1.51 5.15
CA ASN A 29 -0.94 1.86 3.73
C ASN A 29 0.37 1.51 2.97
N TYR A 30 1.50 1.30 3.65
CA TYR A 30 2.76 0.96 2.98
C TYR A 30 2.71 -0.39 2.25
N TYR A 31 1.90 -1.34 2.72
CA TYR A 31 1.58 -2.60 2.03
C TYR A 31 0.97 -2.41 0.63
N PHE A 32 0.44 -1.23 0.33
CA PHE A 32 0.03 -0.83 -1.02
C PHE A 32 1.18 -0.13 -1.73
N SER A 33 1.64 1.03 -1.22
CA SER A 33 2.56 1.90 -1.96
C SER A 33 3.93 1.28 -2.25
N TRP A 34 4.43 0.40 -1.37
CA TRP A 34 5.71 -0.29 -1.59
C TRP A 34 5.64 -1.34 -2.71
N LEU A 35 4.46 -1.88 -3.04
CA LEU A 35 4.28 -2.82 -4.15
C LEU A 35 4.74 -2.20 -5.46
N MET A 36 4.26 -0.99 -5.79
CA MET A 36 4.56 -0.35 -7.06
C MET A 36 6.03 0.07 -7.18
N ILE A 37 6.66 0.49 -6.08
CA ILE A 37 8.11 0.71 -6.05
C ILE A 37 8.83 -0.61 -6.40
N CYS A 38 8.47 -1.72 -5.75
CA CYS A 38 9.06 -3.03 -6.00
C CYS A 38 8.80 -3.55 -7.42
N VAL A 39 7.64 -3.30 -8.02
CA VAL A 39 7.36 -3.59 -9.44
C VAL A 39 8.26 -2.77 -10.37
N GLY A 40 8.52 -1.50 -10.02
CA GLY A 40 9.50 -0.65 -10.71
C GLY A 40 10.90 -1.23 -10.74
N VAL A 41 11.33 -1.79 -9.60
CA VAL A 41 12.62 -2.52 -9.49
C VAL A 41 12.57 -3.83 -10.27
N TYR A 42 11.54 -4.65 -10.06
CA TYR A 42 11.40 -5.97 -10.68
C TYR A 42 11.40 -5.88 -12.21
N LEU A 43 10.51 -5.09 -12.81
CA LEU A 43 10.40 -5.01 -14.27
C LEU A 43 11.68 -4.44 -14.90
N ASN A 44 12.38 -3.53 -14.24
CA ASN A 44 13.66 -3.03 -14.74
C ASN A 44 14.73 -4.13 -14.78
N LEU A 45 14.79 -5.01 -13.76
CA LEU A 45 15.71 -6.15 -13.70
C LEU A 45 15.31 -7.28 -14.66
N PHE A 46 14.03 -7.66 -14.67
CA PHE A 46 13.46 -8.71 -15.53
C PHE A 46 13.64 -8.38 -17.02
N LEU A 47 13.29 -7.17 -17.44
CA LEU A 47 13.49 -6.71 -18.82
C LEU A 47 14.97 -6.42 -19.15
N SER A 48 15.86 -6.48 -18.17
CA SER A 48 17.32 -6.51 -18.37
C SER A 48 17.89 -7.93 -18.31
N GLN A 49 17.04 -8.97 -18.39
CA GLN A 49 17.39 -10.40 -18.38
C GLN A 49 18.09 -10.90 -17.10
N LEU A 50 17.99 -10.16 -15.98
CA LEU A 50 18.66 -10.50 -14.72
C LEU A 50 17.85 -11.46 -13.82
N ASN A 51 16.68 -11.93 -14.27
CA ASN A 51 15.83 -12.95 -13.61
C ASN A 51 15.82 -12.86 -12.07
N PRO A 52 15.40 -11.72 -11.50
CA PRO A 52 15.67 -11.38 -10.10
C PRO A 52 14.94 -12.32 -9.13
N GLN A 53 15.71 -13.04 -8.30
CA GLN A 53 15.23 -13.83 -7.17
C GLN A 53 16.22 -13.69 -6.00
N PHE A 54 15.72 -13.76 -4.76
CA PHE A 54 16.52 -13.81 -3.54
C PHE A 54 17.64 -12.75 -3.44
N LEU A 55 17.32 -11.49 -3.73
CA LEU A 55 18.28 -10.38 -3.74
C LEU A 55 18.68 -9.95 -2.31
N PHE A 56 19.60 -10.72 -1.71
CA PHE A 56 20.17 -10.48 -0.39
C PHE A 56 21.22 -9.35 -0.33
N SER A 57 21.47 -8.63 -1.42
CA SER A 57 22.37 -7.48 -1.43
C SER A 57 21.71 -6.23 -0.83
N PHE A 58 21.96 -5.95 0.45
CA PHE A 58 21.48 -4.72 1.08
C PHE A 58 22.11 -3.47 0.44
N ASN A 59 21.29 -2.46 0.15
CA ASN A 59 21.74 -1.17 -0.38
C ASN A 59 20.96 -0.03 0.27
N PHE A 60 21.70 0.86 0.94
CA PHE A 60 21.17 1.97 1.73
C PHE A 60 20.28 2.93 0.94
N GLY A 61 20.53 3.14 -0.36
CA GLY A 61 19.72 4.07 -1.14
C GLY A 61 18.35 3.52 -1.57
N TYR A 62 18.16 2.19 -1.58
CA TYR A 62 16.79 1.63 -1.61
C TYR A 62 16.08 1.95 -0.29
N LEU A 63 16.75 1.77 0.86
CA LEU A 63 16.18 2.15 2.16
C LEU A 63 15.83 3.65 2.22
N LEU A 64 16.69 4.54 1.72
CA LEU A 64 16.41 5.98 1.62
C LEU A 64 15.25 6.29 0.65
N LEU A 65 15.12 5.55 -0.45
CA LEU A 65 13.99 5.66 -1.39
C LEU A 65 12.66 5.29 -0.72
N PHE A 66 12.61 4.14 -0.06
CA PHE A 66 11.42 3.68 0.66
C PHE A 66 11.07 4.64 1.81
N LEU A 67 12.02 5.10 2.61
CA LEU A 67 11.77 6.06 3.70
C LEU A 67 11.29 7.43 3.16
N GLY A 68 11.98 7.98 2.17
CA GLY A 68 11.65 9.30 1.60
C GLY A 68 10.25 9.35 0.99
N LEU A 69 9.88 8.33 0.20
CA LEU A 69 8.53 8.20 -0.34
C LEU A 69 7.49 7.94 0.76
N SER A 70 7.80 7.09 1.76
CA SER A 70 6.88 6.81 2.86
C SER A 70 6.56 8.06 3.69
N MET A 71 7.53 8.95 3.93
CA MET A 71 7.27 10.22 4.62
C MET A 71 6.37 11.16 3.81
N ILE A 72 6.60 11.28 2.49
CA ILE A 72 5.75 12.08 1.61
C ILE A 72 4.31 11.53 1.62
N LEU A 73 4.13 10.21 1.47
CA LEU A 73 2.81 9.56 1.51
C LEU A 73 2.14 9.67 2.89
N SER A 74 2.91 9.57 3.99
CA SER A 74 2.40 9.81 5.35
C SER A 74 1.76 11.19 5.47
N SER A 75 2.40 12.22 4.89
CA SER A 75 1.88 13.59 4.89
C SER A 75 0.52 13.68 4.19
N PHE A 76 0.32 12.91 3.11
CA PHE A 76 -0.94 12.85 2.37
C PHE A 76 -2.04 12.13 3.16
N TYR A 77 -1.71 11.00 3.80
CA TYR A 77 -2.66 10.25 4.63
C TYR A 77 -3.09 11.05 5.87
N ILE A 78 -2.15 11.76 6.52
CA ILE A 78 -2.46 12.69 7.62
C ILE A 78 -3.36 13.84 7.12
N PHE A 79 -3.01 14.47 5.99
CA PHE A 79 -3.79 15.56 5.40
C PHE A 79 -5.19 15.13 4.95
N ASN A 80 -5.41 13.88 4.56
CA ASN A 80 -6.77 13.41 4.30
C ASN A 80 -7.56 13.17 5.59
N LYS A 81 -6.98 12.55 6.61
CA LYS A 81 -7.67 12.32 7.91
C LYS A 81 -8.11 13.63 8.59
N ILE A 82 -7.32 14.69 8.45
CA ILE A 82 -7.67 16.01 8.99
C ILE A 82 -8.87 16.63 8.27
N TYR A 83 -8.85 16.69 6.93
CA TYR A 83 -9.83 17.46 6.14
C TYR A 83 -10.98 16.65 5.51
N ASP A 84 -10.92 15.31 5.44
CA ASP A 84 -12.03 14.42 5.02
C ASP A 84 -12.52 13.62 6.24
N VAL A 85 -13.72 13.95 6.73
CA VAL A 85 -14.36 13.29 7.87
C VAL A 85 -14.54 11.78 7.64
N ASN A 86 -14.65 11.34 6.37
CA ASN A 86 -14.84 9.94 6.01
C ASN A 86 -13.56 9.08 6.15
N GLU A 87 -12.37 9.69 6.29
CA GLU A 87 -11.10 8.96 6.53
C GLU A 87 -10.72 8.91 8.03
N ARG A 88 -11.58 9.40 8.94
CA ARG A 88 -11.29 9.50 10.39
C ARG A 88 -11.46 8.17 11.15
N ASP A 89 -10.43 7.34 11.07
CA ASP A 89 -10.23 6.16 11.93
C ASP A 89 -10.33 6.48 13.44
N GLU A 90 -10.58 5.46 14.26
CA GLU A 90 -10.55 5.56 15.73
C GLU A 90 -9.17 6.04 16.24
N ASN A 91 -8.07 5.58 15.62
CA ASN A 91 -6.72 6.08 15.85
C ASN A 91 -6.66 7.62 15.76
N PHE A 92 -7.28 8.21 14.73
CA PHE A 92 -7.23 9.65 14.50
C PHE A 92 -8.01 10.40 15.57
N LYS A 93 -9.21 9.93 15.93
CA LYS A 93 -10.08 10.56 16.94
C LYS A 93 -9.40 10.66 18.32
N HIS A 94 -8.57 9.67 18.69
CA HIS A 94 -7.77 9.72 19.92
C HIS A 94 -6.54 10.61 19.85
N ILE A 95 -6.03 10.91 18.65
CA ILE A 95 -4.85 11.78 18.46
C ILE A 95 -5.30 13.24 18.30
N GLU A 96 -6.48 13.48 17.73
CA GLU A 96 -7.16 14.77 17.63
C GLU A 96 -7.43 15.41 19.01
N THR A 97 -7.60 14.62 20.07
CA THR A 97 -7.72 15.13 21.45
C THR A 97 -6.37 15.43 22.14
N LYS A 98 -5.23 15.09 21.52
CA LYS A 98 -3.89 15.17 22.14
C LYS A 98 -3.01 16.30 21.56
N TYR A 99 -3.25 16.76 20.34
CA TYR A 99 -2.46 17.81 19.68
C TYR A 99 -3.34 18.85 18.98
N SER A 100 -2.88 20.10 18.92
CA SER A 100 -3.54 21.18 18.18
C SER A 100 -3.38 21.00 16.66
N PHE A 101 -4.35 21.52 15.90
CA PHE A 101 -4.39 21.49 14.43
C PHE A 101 -3.08 22.00 13.80
N GLU A 102 -2.53 23.09 14.35
CA GLU A 102 -1.26 23.71 13.94
C GLU A 102 -0.08 22.74 13.99
N LYS A 103 -0.02 21.85 15.00
CA LYS A 103 1.04 20.84 15.12
C LYS A 103 0.93 19.78 14.03
N PHE A 104 -0.27 19.45 13.57
CA PHE A 104 -0.45 18.55 12.44
C PHE A 104 -0.04 19.19 11.11
N GLU A 105 -0.38 20.47 10.90
CA GLU A 105 0.12 21.22 9.73
C GLU A 105 1.66 21.31 9.72
N LEU A 106 2.28 21.57 10.87
CA LEU A 106 3.73 21.57 11.03
C LEU A 106 4.32 20.20 10.67
N LEU A 107 3.73 19.11 11.18
CA LEU A 107 4.19 17.75 10.93
C LEU A 107 4.08 17.37 9.44
N ILE A 108 3.01 17.75 8.74
CA ILE A 108 2.88 17.57 7.29
C ILE A 108 4.03 18.26 6.55
N LYS A 109 4.33 19.51 6.90
CA LYS A 109 5.40 20.32 6.27
C LYS A 109 6.77 19.69 6.54
N ILE A 110 7.02 19.21 7.76
CA ILE A 110 8.26 18.50 8.14
C ILE A 110 8.40 17.18 7.36
N LEU A 111 7.36 16.36 7.29
CA LEU A 111 7.38 15.07 6.57
C LEU A 111 7.69 15.24 5.08
N ILE A 112 7.11 16.27 4.44
CA ILE A 112 7.41 16.61 3.04
C ILE A 112 8.87 17.04 2.89
N PHE A 113 9.36 17.94 3.75
CA PHE A 113 10.74 18.43 3.69
C PHE A 113 11.77 17.32 3.89
N VAL A 114 11.63 16.53 4.97
CA VAL A 114 12.54 15.40 5.25
C VAL A 114 12.44 14.33 4.17
N GLY A 115 11.23 14.02 3.67
CA GLY A 115 11.03 13.06 2.59
C GLY A 115 11.75 13.48 1.30
N LEU A 116 11.64 14.73 0.88
CA LEU A 116 12.36 15.26 -0.29
C LEU A 116 13.89 15.30 -0.07
N LEU A 117 14.34 15.64 1.15
CA LEU A 117 15.75 15.64 1.53
C LEU A 117 16.36 14.23 1.49
N LEU A 118 15.63 13.20 1.94
CA LEU A 118 16.04 11.80 1.78
C LEU A 118 16.13 11.40 0.30
N LEU A 119 15.18 11.84 -0.53
CA LEU A 119 15.19 11.54 -1.97
C LEU A 119 16.34 12.22 -2.73
N LEU A 120 16.82 13.39 -2.29
CA LEU A 120 18.03 14.02 -2.86
C LEU A 120 19.27 13.13 -2.74
N PHE A 121 19.45 12.46 -1.59
CA PHE A 121 20.54 11.47 -1.41
C PHE A 121 20.38 10.23 -2.29
N VAL A 122 19.16 9.91 -2.74
CA VAL A 122 18.88 8.80 -3.66
C VAL A 122 19.19 9.21 -5.11
N SER A 123 18.47 10.21 -5.63
CA SER A 123 18.76 10.89 -6.90
C SER A 123 17.87 12.11 -7.12
N ILE A 124 18.38 13.10 -7.85
CA ILE A 124 17.60 14.23 -8.39
C ILE A 124 16.33 13.78 -9.13
N ILE A 125 16.40 12.70 -9.92
CA ILE A 125 15.23 12.16 -10.64
C ILE A 125 14.14 11.72 -9.66
N ASN A 126 14.50 11.02 -8.59
CA ASN A 126 13.54 10.60 -7.58
C ASN A 126 13.04 11.77 -6.71
N THR A 127 13.84 12.82 -6.50
CA THR A 127 13.36 14.08 -5.92
C THR A 127 12.31 14.73 -6.81
N ILE A 128 12.51 14.78 -8.13
CA ILE A 128 11.53 15.28 -9.09
C ILE A 128 10.23 14.44 -9.04
N VAL A 129 10.34 13.11 -8.96
CA VAL A 129 9.16 12.23 -8.75
C VAL A 129 8.46 12.51 -7.40
N GLY A 130 9.21 12.79 -6.34
CA GLY A 130 8.65 13.23 -5.05
C GLY A 130 7.90 14.57 -5.12
N VAL A 131 8.43 15.55 -5.87
CA VAL A 131 7.76 16.83 -6.13
C VAL A 131 6.51 16.62 -6.99
N LEU A 132 6.57 15.77 -8.02
CA LEU A 132 5.41 15.40 -8.84
C LEU A 132 4.31 14.72 -8.01
N LEU A 133 4.65 13.83 -7.07
CA LEU A 133 3.68 13.23 -6.14
C LEU A 133 2.90 14.30 -5.35
N ILE A 134 3.60 15.32 -4.84
CA ILE A 134 2.98 16.42 -4.07
C ILE A 134 2.07 17.28 -4.96
N ILE A 135 2.53 17.63 -6.16
CA ILE A 135 1.74 18.40 -7.14
C ILE A 135 0.50 17.62 -7.58
N CYS A 136 0.66 16.34 -7.92
CA CYS A 136 -0.44 15.47 -8.33
C CYS A 136 -1.46 15.26 -7.20
N PHE A 137 -1.02 15.12 -5.95
CA PHE A 137 -1.92 15.04 -4.78
C PHE A 137 -2.78 16.31 -4.64
N GLY A 138 -2.16 17.50 -4.70
CA GLY A 138 -2.87 18.77 -4.63
C GLY A 138 -3.86 18.99 -5.77
N ILE A 139 -3.46 18.68 -7.00
CA ILE A 139 -4.34 18.75 -8.19
C ILE A 139 -5.49 17.75 -8.07
N CYS A 140 -5.22 16.50 -7.68
CA CYS A 140 -6.26 15.49 -7.52
C CYS A 140 -7.29 15.90 -6.46
N LYS A 141 -6.86 16.33 -5.27
CA LYS A 141 -7.80 16.72 -4.21
C LYS A 141 -8.64 17.96 -4.58
N LYS A 142 -8.10 18.87 -5.39
CA LYS A 142 -8.81 20.08 -5.85
C LYS A 142 -9.82 19.81 -6.98
N TYR A 143 -9.45 18.98 -7.96
CA TYR A 143 -10.25 18.80 -9.20
C TYR A 143 -10.90 17.42 -9.32
N PHE A 144 -10.26 16.34 -8.83
CA PHE A 144 -10.69 14.95 -9.02
C PHE A 144 -11.12 14.31 -7.70
N LYS A 145 -12.41 14.47 -7.32
CA LYS A 145 -13.02 13.79 -6.16
C LYS A 145 -13.03 12.26 -6.23
N ASN A 146 -12.59 11.65 -7.34
CA ASN A 146 -12.51 10.20 -7.50
C ASN A 146 -11.15 9.66 -7.01
N LYS A 147 -11.16 8.98 -5.85
CA LYS A 147 -9.96 8.41 -5.21
C LYS A 147 -9.20 7.42 -6.13
N LEU A 148 -9.86 6.75 -7.08
CA LEU A 148 -9.22 5.85 -8.06
C LEU A 148 -8.22 6.58 -8.97
N ILE A 149 -8.53 7.81 -9.41
CA ILE A 149 -7.67 8.58 -10.33
C ILE A 149 -6.38 8.99 -9.60
N TYR A 150 -6.53 9.47 -8.36
CA TYR A 150 -5.40 9.78 -7.48
C TYR A 150 -4.53 8.54 -7.25
N TYR A 151 -5.12 7.42 -6.85
CA TYR A 151 -4.41 6.17 -6.58
C TYR A 151 -3.71 5.59 -7.82
N PHE A 152 -4.28 5.75 -9.02
CA PHE A 152 -3.62 5.39 -10.27
C PHE A 152 -2.39 6.28 -10.53
N ILE A 153 -2.49 7.60 -10.36
CA ILE A 153 -1.37 8.53 -10.55
C ILE A 153 -0.27 8.30 -9.49
N GLU A 154 -0.64 8.05 -8.24
CA GLU A 154 0.27 7.61 -7.15
C GLU A 154 1.02 6.34 -7.60
N SER A 155 0.31 5.33 -8.12
CA SER A 155 0.91 4.07 -8.58
C SER A 155 1.93 4.25 -9.72
N CYS A 156 1.65 5.13 -10.67
CA CYS A 156 2.56 5.43 -11.79
C CYS A 156 3.86 6.08 -11.32
N LEU A 157 3.75 7.08 -10.44
CA LEU A 157 4.92 7.80 -9.93
C LEU A 157 5.78 6.91 -9.04
N LEU A 158 5.16 6.09 -8.19
CA LEU A 158 5.87 5.10 -7.36
C LEU A 158 6.59 4.04 -8.21
N PHE A 159 5.95 3.53 -9.28
CA PHE A 159 6.61 2.64 -10.24
C PHE A 159 7.87 3.26 -10.86
N PHE A 160 7.76 4.48 -11.39
CA PHE A 160 8.90 5.15 -12.02
C PHE A 160 10.03 5.44 -11.04
N SER A 161 9.73 5.71 -9.75
CA SER A 161 10.76 5.90 -8.72
C SER A 161 11.65 4.65 -8.50
N GLY A 162 11.05 3.45 -8.52
CA GLY A 162 11.76 2.18 -8.46
C GLY A 162 12.57 1.92 -9.73
N TRP A 163 11.95 2.14 -10.91
CA TRP A 163 12.61 1.95 -12.20
C TRP A 163 13.85 2.84 -12.36
N PHE A 164 13.73 4.16 -12.12
CA PHE A 164 14.82 5.11 -12.30
C PHE A 164 15.99 4.87 -11.35
N TYR A 165 15.72 4.43 -10.11
CA TYR A 165 16.78 4.09 -9.17
C TYR A 165 17.52 2.81 -9.57
N THR A 166 16.79 1.78 -9.99
CA THR A 166 17.36 0.50 -10.46
C THR A 166 18.19 0.70 -11.72
N LYS A 167 17.70 1.52 -12.66
CA LYS A 167 18.44 1.99 -13.83
C LYS A 167 19.79 2.62 -13.44
N LYS A 168 19.79 3.53 -12.46
CA LYS A 168 20.98 4.28 -12.03
C LYS A 168 22.10 3.38 -11.48
N ILE A 169 21.77 2.21 -10.93
CA ILE A 169 22.72 1.40 -10.15
C ILE A 169 23.05 0.05 -10.80
N ILE A 170 22.10 -0.61 -11.44
CA ILE A 170 22.25 -2.01 -11.86
C ILE A 170 22.25 -2.15 -13.38
N THR A 171 21.25 -1.62 -14.08
CA THR A 171 20.94 -2.05 -15.46
C THR A 171 21.31 -1.05 -16.54
N SER A 172 21.37 0.25 -16.23
CA SER A 172 21.36 1.36 -17.20
C SER A 172 20.14 1.44 -18.15
N ARG A 173 19.23 0.45 -18.15
CA ARG A 173 18.08 0.32 -19.07
C ARG A 173 17.16 1.55 -19.04
N PHE A 174 17.03 2.21 -20.17
CA PHE A 174 16.03 3.27 -20.38
C PHE A 174 14.62 2.66 -20.50
N PHE A 175 13.59 3.39 -20.06
CA PHE A 175 12.20 2.99 -20.28
C PHE A 175 11.82 3.23 -21.74
N SER A 176 11.25 2.23 -22.38
CA SER A 176 10.80 2.24 -23.77
C SER A 176 9.28 2.12 -23.86
N LEU A 177 8.69 2.54 -24.98
CA LEU A 177 7.23 2.39 -25.20
C LEU A 177 6.78 0.92 -25.22
N TYR A 178 7.69 -0.02 -25.53
CA TYR A 178 7.42 -1.46 -25.49
C TYR A 178 7.27 -1.99 -24.06
N ASP A 179 7.98 -1.40 -23.08
CA ASP A 179 7.90 -1.80 -21.66
C ASP A 179 6.50 -1.58 -21.06
N ILE A 180 5.67 -0.73 -21.68
CA ILE A 180 4.26 -0.51 -21.31
C ILE A 180 3.45 -1.80 -21.37
N ILE A 181 3.78 -2.72 -22.30
CA ILE A 181 3.08 -4.01 -22.46
C ILE A 181 3.25 -4.89 -21.21
N PHE A 182 4.44 -4.88 -20.62
CA PHE A 182 4.75 -5.60 -19.37
C PHE A 182 4.20 -4.90 -18.14
N LEU A 183 4.13 -3.58 -18.16
CA LEU A 183 3.63 -2.75 -17.06
C LEU A 183 2.10 -2.76 -16.93
N LEU A 184 1.37 -2.86 -18.05
CA LEU A 184 -0.10 -2.88 -18.08
C LEU A 184 -0.76 -3.92 -17.14
N PRO A 185 -0.37 -5.22 -17.12
CA PRO A 185 -0.99 -6.19 -16.21
C PRO A 185 -0.83 -5.85 -14.72
N TYR A 186 0.27 -5.19 -14.32
CA TYR A 186 0.45 -4.73 -12.94
C TYR A 186 -0.52 -3.61 -12.58
N PHE A 187 -0.70 -2.62 -13.46
CA PHE A 187 -1.68 -1.56 -13.22
C PHE A 187 -3.12 -2.09 -13.17
N LEU A 188 -3.49 -3.05 -14.02
CA LEU A 188 -4.82 -3.68 -13.96
C LEU A 188 -5.05 -4.41 -12.63
N PHE A 189 -4.06 -5.16 -12.15
CA PHE A 189 -4.12 -5.81 -10.85
C PHE A 189 -4.21 -4.81 -9.70
N TYR A 190 -3.34 -3.79 -9.69
CA TYR A 190 -3.30 -2.79 -8.63
C TYR A 190 -4.57 -1.91 -8.60
N LEU A 191 -5.15 -1.62 -9.77
CA LEU A 191 -6.47 -1.00 -9.89
C LEU A 191 -7.58 -1.90 -9.29
N SER A 192 -7.52 -3.22 -9.48
CA SER A 192 -8.48 -4.14 -8.84
C SER A 192 -8.39 -4.10 -7.31
N LEU A 193 -7.19 -3.97 -6.73
CA LEU A 193 -7.00 -3.86 -5.28
C LEU A 193 -7.66 -2.58 -4.75
N TYR A 194 -7.46 -1.43 -5.42
CA TYR A 194 -8.11 -0.18 -5.02
C TYR A 194 -9.62 -0.19 -5.24
N MET A 195 -10.12 -0.84 -6.29
CA MET A 195 -11.56 -1.07 -6.47
C MET A 195 -12.13 -1.92 -5.32
N SER A 196 -11.47 -3.02 -4.94
CA SER A 196 -11.84 -3.82 -3.77
C SER A 196 -11.79 -3.02 -2.46
N LYS A 197 -10.78 -2.14 -2.28
CA LYS A 197 -10.66 -1.24 -1.12
C LYS A 197 -11.84 -0.27 -1.05
N ILE A 198 -12.09 0.48 -2.12
CA ILE A 198 -13.19 1.46 -2.18
C ILE A 198 -14.55 0.76 -2.06
N ASN A 199 -14.73 -0.45 -2.57
CA ASN A 199 -15.94 -1.25 -2.33
C ASN A 199 -16.10 -1.57 -0.83
N LEU A 200 -15.04 -2.05 -0.17
CA LEU A 200 -15.05 -2.36 1.27
C LEU A 200 -15.32 -1.10 2.12
N ASP A 201 -14.68 0.02 1.81
CA ASP A 201 -14.89 1.30 2.49
C ASP A 201 -16.37 1.74 2.37
N ASN A 202 -16.97 1.61 1.17
CA ASN A 202 -18.40 1.89 0.96
C ASN A 202 -19.31 0.93 1.74
N TYR A 203 -18.99 -0.36 1.83
CA TYR A 203 -19.74 -1.33 2.65
C TYR A 203 -19.56 -1.14 4.17
N SER A 204 -18.53 -0.41 4.62
CA SER A 204 -18.38 -0.06 6.05
C SER A 204 -19.39 1.00 6.53
N ASN A 205 -19.91 1.82 5.62
CA ASN A 205 -20.88 2.85 5.93
C ASN A 205 -22.25 2.25 6.24
N LYS A 206 -22.78 2.52 7.44
CA LYS A 206 -23.99 1.91 8.03
C LYS A 206 -25.27 1.95 7.18
N ASN A 207 -25.33 2.79 6.16
CA ASN A 207 -26.49 2.98 5.30
C ASN A 207 -26.46 2.12 4.00
N PHE A 208 -25.37 1.40 3.72
CA PHE A 208 -25.19 0.70 2.45
C PHE A 208 -25.84 -0.69 2.43
N LYS A 209 -27.03 -0.80 1.82
CA LYS A 209 -27.67 -2.11 1.57
C LYS A 209 -26.89 -2.89 0.51
N ILE A 210 -26.40 -4.09 0.87
CA ILE A 210 -25.69 -4.99 -0.06
C ILE A 210 -26.65 -5.40 -1.18
N LYS A 211 -26.33 -5.01 -2.42
CA LYS A 211 -27.00 -5.56 -3.61
C LYS A 211 -26.29 -6.84 -4.03
N LYS A 212 -27.07 -7.93 -4.16
CA LYS A 212 -26.60 -9.15 -4.83
C LYS A 212 -26.33 -8.82 -6.30
N PHE A 213 -25.19 -9.27 -6.83
CA PHE A 213 -24.65 -8.94 -8.15
C PHE A 213 -24.29 -7.45 -8.34
N ASP A 214 -23.39 -6.93 -7.48
CA ASP A 214 -22.77 -5.62 -7.68
C ASP A 214 -21.77 -5.63 -8.84
N TRP A 215 -21.98 -4.77 -9.84
CA TRP A 215 -21.12 -4.64 -11.01
C TRP A 215 -19.68 -4.25 -10.66
N LYS A 216 -19.46 -3.52 -9.55
CA LYS A 216 -18.12 -3.10 -9.13
C LYS A 216 -17.23 -4.28 -8.74
N VAL A 217 -17.82 -5.37 -8.27
CA VAL A 217 -17.13 -6.62 -7.90
C VAL A 217 -16.92 -7.50 -9.15
N LEU A 218 -17.85 -7.47 -10.11
CA LEU A 218 -17.60 -8.06 -11.44
C LEU A 218 -16.38 -7.42 -12.11
N CYS A 219 -16.25 -6.09 -12.03
CA CYS A 219 -15.09 -5.37 -12.56
C CYS A 219 -13.76 -5.76 -11.90
N THR A 220 -13.71 -6.10 -10.61
CA THR A 220 -12.44 -6.56 -10.02
C THR A 220 -12.03 -7.93 -10.56
N ILE A 221 -12.97 -8.85 -10.77
CA ILE A 221 -12.70 -10.13 -11.44
C ILE A 221 -12.15 -9.91 -12.85
N ILE A 222 -12.80 -9.06 -13.66
CA ILE A 222 -12.39 -8.77 -15.04
C ILE A 222 -10.98 -8.15 -15.09
N LEU A 223 -10.67 -7.21 -14.18
CA LEU A 223 -9.35 -6.61 -14.11
C LEU A 223 -8.25 -7.63 -13.75
N VAL A 224 -8.51 -8.55 -12.82
CA VAL A 224 -7.55 -9.60 -12.46
C VAL A 224 -7.41 -10.66 -13.56
N SER A 225 -8.49 -11.04 -14.26
CA SER A 225 -8.42 -12.03 -15.34
C SER A 225 -7.73 -11.50 -16.60
N VAL A 226 -7.92 -10.22 -16.96
CA VAL A 226 -7.14 -9.57 -18.04
C VAL A 226 -5.68 -9.37 -17.62
N SER A 227 -5.41 -9.04 -16.36
CA SER A 227 -4.05 -9.00 -15.80
C SER A 227 -3.33 -10.35 -15.93
N PHE A 228 -4.01 -11.46 -15.59
CA PHE A 228 -3.50 -12.82 -15.78
C PHE A 228 -3.20 -13.13 -17.25
N TYR A 229 -4.16 -12.88 -18.15
CA TYR A 229 -4.01 -13.17 -19.57
C TYR A 229 -2.83 -12.43 -20.21
N LEU A 230 -2.67 -11.13 -19.91
CA LEU A 230 -1.54 -10.33 -20.37
C LEU A 230 -0.22 -10.78 -19.74
N GLY A 231 -0.20 -11.08 -18.44
CA GLY A 231 0.98 -11.62 -17.76
C GLY A 231 1.49 -12.92 -18.38
N PHE A 232 0.56 -13.82 -18.70
CA PHE A 232 0.84 -15.12 -19.31
C PHE A 232 1.40 -14.97 -20.73
N ILE A 233 0.80 -14.13 -21.59
CA ILE A 233 1.32 -13.82 -22.93
C ILE A 233 2.71 -13.20 -22.88
N ASN A 234 2.95 -12.31 -21.91
CA ASN A 234 4.25 -11.66 -21.71
C ASN A 234 5.32 -12.59 -21.11
N ASN A 235 4.98 -13.84 -20.75
CA ASN A 235 5.81 -14.77 -20.00
C ASN A 235 6.36 -14.18 -18.68
N ASP A 236 5.60 -13.29 -18.02
CA ASP A 236 5.99 -12.74 -16.71
C ASP A 236 5.45 -13.62 -15.59
N PRO A 237 6.30 -14.41 -14.89
CA PRO A 237 5.85 -15.37 -13.89
C PRO A 237 5.26 -14.69 -12.65
N LEU A 238 5.74 -13.50 -12.29
CA LEU A 238 5.36 -12.82 -11.05
C LEU A 238 3.87 -12.45 -11.09
N ILE A 239 3.47 -11.61 -12.06
CA ILE A 239 2.08 -11.17 -12.17
C ILE A 239 1.13 -12.32 -12.57
N SER A 240 1.60 -13.29 -13.35
CA SER A 240 0.80 -14.48 -13.72
C SER A 240 0.41 -15.30 -12.49
N ILE A 241 1.34 -15.57 -11.58
CA ILE A 241 1.07 -16.37 -10.37
C ILE A 241 0.24 -15.56 -9.36
N ILE A 242 0.53 -14.28 -9.17
CA ILE A 242 -0.25 -13.39 -8.29
C ILE A 242 -1.71 -13.27 -8.75
N SER A 243 -1.93 -13.06 -10.04
CA SER A 243 -3.27 -12.86 -10.59
C SER A 243 -4.11 -14.15 -10.53
N ILE A 244 -3.61 -15.29 -11.02
CA ILE A 244 -4.39 -16.56 -11.02
C ILE A 244 -4.79 -17.00 -9.61
N THR A 245 -3.88 -16.86 -8.62
CA THR A 245 -4.17 -17.16 -7.21
C THR A 245 -5.18 -16.18 -6.59
N SER A 246 -5.23 -14.95 -7.09
CA SER A 246 -6.16 -13.90 -6.63
C SER A 246 -7.56 -13.95 -7.27
N ILE A 247 -7.72 -14.58 -8.44
CA ILE A 247 -9.03 -14.74 -9.11
C ILE A 247 -10.01 -15.47 -8.18
N GLY A 248 -9.58 -16.54 -7.51
CA GLY A 248 -10.44 -17.36 -6.64
C GLY A 248 -11.13 -16.56 -5.53
N PHE A 249 -10.43 -15.61 -4.89
CA PHE A 249 -11.02 -14.79 -3.81
C PHE A 249 -12.02 -13.77 -4.34
N ASN A 250 -11.73 -13.13 -5.47
CA ASN A 250 -12.66 -12.19 -6.13
C ASN A 250 -13.91 -12.92 -6.66
N PHE A 251 -13.74 -14.11 -7.23
CA PHE A 251 -14.84 -14.98 -7.65
C PHE A 251 -15.74 -15.37 -6.47
N TYR A 252 -15.15 -15.80 -5.35
CA TYR A 252 -15.91 -16.19 -4.15
C TYR A 252 -16.70 -15.02 -3.55
N SER A 253 -16.14 -13.80 -3.53
CA SER A 253 -16.84 -12.61 -3.06
C SER A 253 -18.00 -12.22 -3.99
N PHE A 254 -17.83 -12.33 -5.31
CA PHE A 254 -18.89 -12.06 -6.30
C PHE A 254 -20.04 -13.09 -6.33
N PHE A 255 -19.84 -14.34 -5.91
CA PHE A 255 -20.97 -15.29 -5.84
C PHE A 255 -21.72 -15.25 -4.50
N ARG A 256 -21.05 -14.88 -3.41
CA ARG A 256 -21.58 -15.07 -2.04
C ARG A 256 -21.88 -13.78 -1.30
N PHE A 257 -21.32 -12.63 -1.70
CA PHE A 257 -21.63 -11.29 -1.18
C PHE A 257 -21.53 -11.07 0.35
N TYR A 258 -20.90 -11.97 1.11
CA TYR A 258 -20.64 -11.74 2.53
C TYR A 258 -19.50 -10.72 2.74
N LYS A 259 -19.65 -9.84 3.74
CA LYS A 259 -18.63 -8.87 4.17
C LYS A 259 -17.24 -9.50 4.33
N LYS A 260 -17.16 -10.68 4.97
CA LYS A 260 -15.91 -11.43 5.15
C LYS A 260 -15.24 -11.84 3.83
N ASP A 261 -16.02 -12.17 2.80
CA ASP A 261 -15.45 -12.57 1.51
C ASP A 261 -15.02 -11.34 0.68
N MET A 262 -15.69 -10.19 0.83
CA MET A 262 -15.20 -8.90 0.31
C MET A 262 -13.87 -8.48 0.93
N VAL A 263 -13.72 -8.64 2.25
CA VAL A 263 -12.44 -8.43 2.96
C VAL A 263 -11.35 -9.36 2.43
N ARG A 264 -11.67 -10.64 2.18
CA ARG A 264 -10.73 -11.63 1.62
C ARG A 264 -10.29 -11.28 0.19
N SER A 265 -11.19 -10.78 -0.66
CA SER A 265 -10.85 -10.29 -2.01
C SER A 265 -10.00 -9.01 -2.04
N LEU A 266 -9.77 -8.37 -0.88
CA LEU A 266 -8.76 -7.32 -0.72
C LEU A 266 -7.48 -7.87 -0.07
N ILE A 267 -7.60 -8.43 1.14
CA ILE A 267 -6.45 -8.76 2.00
C ILE A 267 -5.60 -9.88 1.42
N TYR A 268 -6.20 -10.95 0.88
CA TYR A 268 -5.40 -12.08 0.38
C TYR A 268 -4.66 -11.75 -0.93
N PRO A 269 -5.28 -11.12 -1.95
CA PRO A 269 -4.54 -10.63 -3.12
C PRO A 269 -3.40 -9.65 -2.77
N LEU A 270 -3.62 -8.72 -1.83
CA LEU A 270 -2.59 -7.79 -1.34
C LEU A 270 -1.44 -8.53 -0.63
N ALA A 271 -1.76 -9.52 0.20
CA ALA A 271 -0.78 -10.33 0.92
C ALA A 271 0.02 -11.23 -0.02
N LEU A 272 -0.63 -11.89 -0.98
CA LEU A 272 0.03 -12.72 -1.99
C LEU A 272 1.01 -11.92 -2.84
N PHE A 273 0.61 -10.74 -3.32
CA PHE A 273 1.52 -9.86 -4.07
C PHE A 273 2.76 -9.48 -3.24
N ASN A 274 2.56 -9.09 -1.98
CA ASN A 274 3.68 -8.82 -1.07
C ASN A 274 4.57 -10.06 -0.83
N ILE A 275 3.99 -11.25 -0.64
CA ILE A 275 4.74 -12.51 -0.44
C ILE A 275 5.57 -12.88 -1.68
N PHE A 276 5.02 -12.77 -2.88
CA PHE A 276 5.76 -13.04 -4.12
C PHE A 276 6.81 -11.98 -4.45
N LEU A 277 6.68 -10.75 -3.93
CA LEU A 277 7.76 -9.76 -3.96
C LEU A 277 8.82 -9.99 -2.88
N MET A 278 8.50 -10.64 -1.75
CA MET A 278 9.46 -10.98 -0.69
C MET A 278 10.44 -12.09 -1.11
N THR A 279 10.04 -13.01 -1.99
CA THR A 279 10.97 -14.01 -2.56
C THR A 279 11.99 -13.36 -3.50
N ILE A 280 11.64 -12.22 -4.11
CA ILE A 280 12.53 -11.43 -4.97
C ILE A 280 13.39 -10.49 -4.12
N PHE A 281 12.78 -9.82 -3.13
CA PHE A 281 13.39 -8.81 -2.27
C PHE A 281 13.29 -9.20 -0.77
N PRO A 282 14.15 -10.09 -0.24
CA PRO A 282 14.04 -10.61 1.13
C PRO A 282 13.95 -9.56 2.24
N TYR A 283 14.59 -8.40 2.10
CA TYR A 283 14.48 -7.31 3.08
C TYR A 283 13.05 -6.74 3.22
N LEU A 284 12.21 -6.85 2.18
CA LEU A 284 10.80 -6.46 2.20
C LEU A 284 9.99 -7.29 3.22
N PHE A 285 10.41 -8.54 3.49
CA PHE A 285 9.80 -9.36 4.53
C PHE A 285 10.08 -8.80 5.92
N ILE A 286 11.30 -8.37 6.20
CA ILE A 286 11.71 -7.86 7.53
C ILE A 286 10.88 -6.63 7.89
N PHE A 287 10.75 -5.67 6.97
CA PHE A 287 9.94 -4.47 7.23
C PHE A 287 8.46 -4.80 7.43
N HIS A 288 7.85 -5.60 6.56
CA HIS A 288 6.44 -5.98 6.73
C HIS A 288 6.18 -6.83 7.98
N PHE A 289 7.12 -7.70 8.37
CA PHE A 289 7.02 -8.46 9.63
C PHE A 289 7.01 -7.51 10.84
N ILE A 290 7.94 -6.56 10.88
CA ILE A 290 7.99 -5.52 11.93
C ILE A 290 6.67 -4.71 11.95
N LEU A 291 6.20 -4.24 10.79
CA LEU A 291 4.95 -3.49 10.67
C LEU A 291 3.73 -4.31 11.14
N PHE A 292 3.63 -5.59 10.76
CA PHE A 292 2.55 -6.48 11.14
C PHE A 292 2.47 -6.65 12.67
N TYR A 293 3.60 -6.97 13.31
CA TYR A 293 3.62 -7.25 14.75
C TYR A 293 3.50 -5.99 15.61
N ILE A 294 4.08 -4.85 15.20
CA ILE A 294 3.88 -3.57 15.90
C ILE A 294 2.40 -3.13 15.79
N SER A 295 1.77 -3.29 14.63
CA SER A 295 0.35 -2.99 14.45
C SER A 295 -0.54 -3.89 15.31
N LYS A 296 -0.26 -5.20 15.32
CA LYS A 296 -1.00 -6.18 16.11
C LYS A 296 -0.87 -5.96 17.61
N TYR A 297 0.30 -5.53 18.07
CA TYR A 297 0.52 -5.10 19.46
C TYR A 297 -0.28 -3.82 19.78
N TYR A 298 -0.12 -2.78 18.96
CA TYR A 298 -0.75 -1.49 19.18
C TYR A 298 -2.28 -1.58 19.24
N HIS A 299 -2.92 -2.18 18.23
CA HIS A 299 -4.38 -2.27 18.20
C HIS A 299 -4.94 -3.14 19.32
N TRP A 300 -4.26 -4.23 19.70
CA TRP A 300 -4.72 -5.12 20.77
C TRP A 300 -4.62 -4.48 22.17
N HIS A 301 -3.54 -3.76 22.45
CA HIS A 301 -3.38 -3.10 23.76
C HIS A 301 -4.04 -1.70 23.84
N ARG A 302 -4.39 -1.05 22.70
CA ARG A 302 -5.04 0.28 22.69
C ARG A 302 -6.56 0.24 22.50
N PHE A 303 -7.08 -0.63 21.65
CA PHE A 303 -8.49 -0.69 21.27
C PHE A 303 -9.16 -2.04 21.58
N GLU A 304 -8.42 -2.96 22.21
CA GLU A 304 -8.78 -4.38 22.36
C GLU A 304 -8.95 -5.15 21.02
N LEU A 305 -8.68 -4.51 19.88
CA LEU A 305 -8.85 -5.05 18.53
C LEU A 305 -7.69 -5.97 18.12
N HIS A 306 -8.02 -7.19 17.67
CA HIS A 306 -7.07 -8.06 17.00
C HIS A 306 -6.92 -7.65 15.52
N TYR A 307 -6.07 -6.66 15.23
CA TYR A 307 -5.78 -6.18 13.88
C TYR A 307 -4.29 -5.80 13.73
N PRO A 308 -3.61 -6.10 12.62
CA PRO A 308 -4.09 -6.85 11.46
C PRO A 308 -4.20 -8.36 11.71
N THR A 309 -5.13 -8.98 10.99
CA THR A 309 -5.34 -10.42 10.93
C THR A 309 -5.52 -10.88 9.50
N PHE A 310 -4.96 -12.05 9.18
CA PHE A 310 -5.36 -12.83 8.00
C PHE A 310 -6.60 -13.68 8.29
N LEU A 311 -6.88 -13.95 9.57
CA LEU A 311 -8.17 -14.47 10.01
C LEU A 311 -9.24 -13.38 9.81
N VAL A 312 -10.17 -13.67 8.91
CA VAL A 312 -11.41 -12.90 8.77
C VAL A 312 -12.50 -13.72 9.45
N ASP A 313 -12.79 -13.35 10.68
CA ASP A 313 -13.66 -14.08 11.60
C ASP A 313 -15.11 -14.17 11.11
N SER A 314 -15.82 -15.18 11.60
CA SER A 314 -17.16 -15.53 11.14
C SER A 314 -18.26 -14.83 11.95
N GLU A 315 -18.36 -13.52 11.79
CA GLU A 315 -19.65 -12.81 11.81
C GLU A 315 -20.39 -13.03 10.47
#